data_AF-A0A163YLR7-F1
#
_entry.id   AF-A0A163YLR7-F1
#
_cell.length_a   1.000
_cell.length_b   1.000
_cell.length_c   1.000
_cell.angle_alpha   90.00
_cell.angle_beta   90.00
_cell.angle_gamma   90.00
#
_symmetry.space_group_name_H-M   'P 1'
#
loop_
_entity.id
_entity.type
_entity.pdbx_description
1 polymer ?
#
loop_
_entity_poly.entity_id
_entity_poly.type
_entity_poly.pdbx_seq_one_letter_code
_entity_poly.pdbx_strand_id
1 'polypeptide(L)' 'MNIQAVDRALDIYGALSGHSESPGVRQKLSMHLDELAVSGEKDHHRLTVHGLTFLREYDRQRNS' A
#
# COMPACT_ATOMS: atom_id res chain seq x y z
N MET A 1 -7.57 10.11 -4.93
CA MET A 1 -6.11 10.24 -4.78
C MET A 1 -5.74 10.30 -3.31
N ASN A 2 -5.52 9.12 -2.73
CA ASN A 2 -5.11 8.92 -1.35
C ASN A 2 -3.58 8.97 -1.15
N ILE A 3 -2.94 9.99 -1.73
CA ILE A 3 -1.46 10.08 -1.86
C ILE A 3 -0.75 9.92 -0.51
N GLN A 4 -1.29 10.52 0.55
CA GLN A 4 -0.72 10.42 1.90
C GLN A 4 -0.71 8.99 2.46
N ALA A 5 -1.71 8.15 2.14
CA ALA A 5 -1.81 6.79 2.68
C ALA A 5 -0.91 5.85 1.88
N VAL A 6 -0.78 6.09 0.58
CA VAL A 6 0.15 5.40 -0.32
C VAL A 6 1.58 5.62 0.15
N ASP A 7 1.99 6.88 0.29
CA ASP A 7 3.36 7.23 0.66
C ASP A 7 3.70 6.70 2.07
N ARG A 8 2.78 6.88 3.03
CA ARG A 8 2.97 6.36 4.39
C ARG A 8 3.07 4.83 4.44
N ALA A 9 2.27 4.11 3.67
CA ALA A 9 2.34 2.65 3.62
C ALA A 9 3.67 2.18 3.00
N LEU A 10 4.15 2.84 1.94
CA LEU A 10 5.43 2.53 1.31
C LEU A 10 6.61 2.81 2.23
N ASP A 11 6.62 3.96 2.91
CA ASP A 11 7.68 4.32 3.84
C ASP A 11 7.78 3.33 5.00
N ILE A 12 6.64 3.00 5.63
CA ILE A 12 6.59 2.02 6.73
C ILE A 12 7.01 0.64 6.23
N TYR A 13 6.48 0.19 5.10
CA TYR A 13 6.78 -1.14 4.58
C TYR A 13 8.26 -1.27 4.19
N GLY A 14 8.82 -0.27 3.50
CA GLY A 14 10.24 -0.27 3.12
C GLY A 14 11.17 -0.27 4.33
N ALA A 15 10.81 0.46 5.40
CA ALA A 15 11.55 0.42 6.66
C ALA A 15 11.51 -0.97 7.34
N LEU A 16 10.40 -1.70 7.20
CA LEU A 16 10.22 -3.04 7.78
C LEU A 16 10.84 -4.16 6.93
N SER A 17 10.71 -4.07 5.61
CA SER A 17 11.16 -5.12 4.69
C SER A 17 12.66 -5.04 4.36
N GLY A 18 13.30 -3.89 4.63
CA GLY A 18 14.72 -3.67 4.37
C GLY A 18 15.07 -3.59 2.88
N HIS A 19 14.07 -3.53 2.01
CA HIS A 19 14.25 -3.37 0.56
C HIS A 19 13.30 -2.33 -0.01
N SER A 20 13.76 -1.62 -1.03
CA SER A 20 12.94 -0.63 -1.73
C SER A 20 11.76 -1.29 -2.44
N GLU A 21 10.75 -0.47 -2.68
CA GLU A 21 9.56 -0.85 -3.43
C GLU A 21 9.89 -1.38 -4.84
N SER A 22 9.20 -2.45 -5.26
CA SER A 22 9.33 -3.00 -6.61
C SER A 22 8.72 -2.05 -7.66
N PRO A 23 9.28 -1.97 -8.88
CA PRO A 23 8.72 -1.15 -9.95
C PRO A 23 7.22 -1.45 -10.17
N GLY A 24 6.39 -0.41 -10.16
CA GLY A 24 4.95 -0.51 -10.39
C GLY A 24 4.10 -0.88 -9.17
N VAL A 25 4.70 -1.21 -8.01
CA VAL A 25 3.91 -1.50 -6.79
C VAL A 25 3.14 -0.27 -6.30
N ARG A 26 3.75 0.91 -6.37
CA ARG A 26 3.09 2.18 -6.01
C ARG A 26 1.80 2.43 -6.77
N GLN A 27 1.79 2.18 -8.09
CA GLN A 27 0.60 2.37 -8.91
C GLN A 27 -0.51 1.41 -8.50
N LYS A 28 -0.17 0.13 -8.29
CA LYS A 28 -1.13 -0.89 -7.85
C LYS A 28 -1.69 -0.58 -6.45
N LEU A 29 -0.82 -0.17 -5.53
CA LEU A 29 -1.20 0.27 -4.19
C LEU A 29 -2.14 1.49 -4.25
N SER A 30 -1.81 2.48 -5.08
CA SER A 30 -2.65 3.68 -5.27
C SER A 30 -4.04 3.33 -5.80
N MET A 31 -4.13 2.42 -6.78
CA MET A 31 -5.42 1.95 -7.30
C MET A 31 -6.23 1.24 -6.21
N HIS A 32 -5.59 0.33 -5.46
CA HIS A 32 -6.24 -0.40 -4.37
C HIS A 32 -6.80 0.52 -3.28
N LEU A 33 -6.03 1.54 -2.87
CA LEU A 33 -6.48 2.48 -1.83
C LEU A 33 -7.54 3.47 -2.35
N ASP A 34 -7.49 3.87 -3.62
CA ASP A 34 -8.54 4.68 -4.21
C ASP A 34 -9.86 3.88 -4.33
N GLU A 35 -9.82 2.59 -4.67
CA GLU A 35 -11.00 1.71 -4.69
C GLU A 35 -11.66 1.58 -3.30
N LEU A 36 -10.84 1.38 -2.25
CA LEU A 36 -11.34 1.35 -0.87
C LEU A 36 -11.95 2.69 -0.46
N ALA A 37 -11.34 3.80 -0.87
CA ALA A 37 -11.83 5.13 -0.57
C ALA A 37 -13.17 5.45 -1.24
N VAL A 38 -13.33 5.06 -2.50
CA VAL A 38 -14.60 5.18 -3.23
C VAL A 38 -15.67 4.26 -2.62
N SER A 39 -15.26 3.10 -2.10
CA SER A 39 -16.15 2.15 -1.42
C SER A 39 -16.60 2.59 -0.01
N GLY A 40 -16.10 3.73 0.47
CA GLY A 40 -16.54 4.35 1.73
C GLY A 40 -15.48 4.39 2.83
N GLU A 41 -14.30 3.78 2.62
CA GLU A 41 -13.20 3.87 3.59
C GLU A 41 -12.47 5.21 3.49
N LYS A 42 -12.86 6.16 4.34
CA LYS A 42 -12.24 7.50 4.37
C LYS A 42 -11.19 7.65 5.46
N ASP A 43 -11.08 6.68 6.38
CA ASP A 43 -10.12 6.78 7.47
C ASP A 43 -8.70 6.52 6.96
N HIS A 44 -7.85 7.53 7.14
CA HIS A 44 -6.50 7.54 6.63
C HIS A 44 -5.60 6.44 7.25
N HIS A 45 -5.80 6.14 8.54
CA HIS A 45 -5.05 5.10 9.22
C HIS A 45 -5.49 3.73 8.73
N ARG A 46 -6.79 3.51 8.54
CA ARG A 46 -7.33 2.25 7.99
C ARG A 46 -6.83 2.02 6.58
N LEU A 47 -6.81 3.04 5.73
CA LEU A 47 -6.22 2.97 4.39
C LEU A 47 -4.73 2.61 4.43
N THR A 48 -3.98 3.18 5.37
CA THR A 48 -2.57 2.81 5.57
C THR A 48 -2.43 1.33 5.94
N VAL A 49 -3.26 0.82 6.86
CA VAL A 49 -3.25 -0.60 7.26
C VAL A 49 -3.61 -1.52 6.09
N HIS A 50 -4.61 -1.15 5.28
CA HIS A 50 -4.92 -1.86 4.04
C HIS A 50 -3.72 -1.86 3.08
N GLY A 51 -3.02 -0.73 2.96
CA GLY A 51 -1.82 -0.61 2.15
C GLY A 51 -0.68 -1.51 2.62
N LEU A 52 -0.43 -1.59 3.93
CA LEU A 52 0.58 -2.50 4.50
C LEU A 52 0.24 -3.98 4.24
N THR A 53 -1.05 -4.33 4.34
CA THR A 53 -1.53 -5.69 4.04
C THR A 53 -1.30 -6.03 2.57
N PHE A 54 -1.70 -5.12 1.68
CA PHE A 54 -1.51 -5.25 0.24
C PHE A 54 -0.03 -5.46 -0.13
N LEU A 55 0.86 -4.64 0.43
CA LEU A 55 2.31 -4.71 0.15
C LEU A 55 2.91 -6.05 0.58
N ARG A 56 2.52 -6.55 1.76
CA ARG A 56 2.94 -7.86 2.25
C ARG A 56 2.47 -8.99 1.35
N GLU A 57 1.21 -8.96 0.91
CA GLU A 57 0.67 -9.99 0.01
C GLU A 57 1.32 -9.93 -1.38
N TYR A 58 1.54 -8.73 -1.90
CA TYR A 58 2.22 -8.51 -3.16
C TYR A 58 3.64 -9.08 -3.16
N ASP A 59 4.39 -8.88 -2.08
CA ASP A 59 5.74 -9.42 -1.92
C ASP A 59 5.73 -10.95 -1.80
N ARG A 60 4.78 -11.52 -1.03
CA ARG A 60 4.60 -12.98 -0.94
C ARG A 60 4.30 -13.64 -2.28
N GLN A 61 3.51 -13.00 -3.13
CA GLN A 61 3.20 -13.52 -4.47
C GLN A 61 4.38 -13.44 -5.42
N ARG A 62 5.28 -12.46 -5.25
CA ARG A 62 6.51 -12.34 -6.06
C ARG A 62 7.60 -13.32 -5.66
N ASN A 63 7.66 -13.68 -4.38
CA ASN A 63 8.70 -14.52 -3.80
C ASN A 63 8.26 -16.00 -3.63
N SER A 64 7.10 -16.39 -4.20
CA SER A 64 6.59 -17.77 -4.22
C SER A 64 6.82 -18.43 -5.57
#